data_AF-F0R981-F1
#
_entry.id   AF-F0R981-F1
#
_cell.length_a   1.000
_cell.length_b   1.000
_cell.length_c   1.000
_cell.angle_alpha   90.00
_cell.angle_beta   90.00
_cell.angle_gamma   90.00
#
_symmetry.space_group_name_H-M   'P 1'
#
loop_
_entity.id
_entity.type
_entity.pdbx_description
1 polymer ?
#
loop_
_entity_poly.entity_id
_entity_poly.type
_entity_poly.pdbx_seq_one_letter_code
_entity_poly.pdbx_strand_id
1 'polypeptide(L)'
;MILMRKIYFALITLSIVCFFTSCSNEEDVNGGYSEEEKVKIETLMNLFESYGWELDTTVSVEQRNKELLEMDYEKTKSFLEYMNNGIEFENSEPIVNDASDYSGVLNQTRTTILYPIYGSHSSAVATSKTEMILSYDAPTTSSVTIDRTSVSSNPATTWLPDEYGTFSFSGNKCENIRATGTIKYGSIYSHKYEMIGWCSKNNSGTVNDGAITGFHSI
;
A
#
# COMPACT_ATOMS: atom_id res chain seq x y z
N MET A 1 8.12 36.64 53.92
CA MET A 1 7.96 35.33 53.24
C MET A 1 8.11 35.48 51.72
N ILE A 2 9.18 36.15 51.27
CA ILE A 2 9.48 36.49 49.86
C ILE A 2 10.88 35.98 49.44
N LEU A 3 11.59 35.30 50.35
CA LEU A 3 12.98 34.87 50.14
C LEU A 3 13.12 33.41 49.67
N MET A 4 12.05 32.62 49.64
CA MET A 4 12.07 31.20 49.21
C MET A 4 11.48 30.94 47.82
N ARG A 5 11.16 32.00 47.06
CA ARG A 5 10.60 31.86 45.70
C ARG A 5 11.55 32.32 44.58
N LYS A 6 12.75 32.80 44.94
CA LYS A 6 13.82 33.19 43.99
C LYS A 6 15.00 32.21 43.93
N ILE A 7 14.98 31.14 44.74
CA ILE A 7 16.04 30.11 44.77
C ILE A 7 15.68 28.90 43.88
N TYR A 8 14.39 28.69 43.58
CA TYR A 8 13.94 27.62 42.68
C TYR A 8 14.07 27.94 41.17
N PHE A 9 14.29 29.20 40.81
CA PHE A 9 14.51 29.61 39.41
C PHE A 9 15.99 29.71 39.00
N ALA A 10 16.92 29.50 39.94
CA ALA A 10 18.36 29.52 39.69
C ALA A 10 19.00 28.11 39.67
N LEU A 11 18.20 27.05 39.84
CA LEU A 11 18.66 25.66 39.95
C LEU A 11 18.16 24.73 38.82
N ILE A 12 17.48 25.28 37.80
CA ILE A 12 17.07 24.54 36.59
C ILE A 12 17.92 24.93 35.37
N THR A 13 18.86 25.88 35.52
CA THR A 13 19.70 26.40 34.42
C THR A 13 21.15 25.89 34.43
N LEU A 14 21.48 24.77 35.11
CA LEU A 14 22.87 24.29 35.21
C LEU A 14 23.06 22.76 35.03
N SER A 15 22.14 22.08 34.36
CA SER A 15 22.32 20.67 33.97
C SER A 15 21.48 20.44 32.71
N ILE A 16 21.98 20.34 31.50
CA ILE A 16 23.18 19.64 30.99
C ILE A 16 23.52 20.35 29.68
N VAL A 17 24.54 21.22 29.72
CA VAL A 17 25.39 21.49 28.56
C VAL A 17 26.59 20.58 28.78
N CYS A 18 26.67 19.49 28.00
CA CYS A 18 27.87 18.71 27.67
C CYS A 18 27.46 17.32 27.14
N PHE A 19 26.96 17.28 25.90
CA PHE A 19 27.21 16.18 24.96
C PHE A 19 27.23 16.76 23.53
N PHE A 20 28.10 17.74 23.31
CA PHE A 20 28.71 17.93 21.99
C PHE A 20 30.12 17.36 22.09
N THR A 21 30.55 16.67 21.03
CA THR A 21 31.79 15.87 20.88
C THR A 21 31.75 14.45 21.43
N SER A 22 30.93 13.60 20.82
CA SER A 22 31.45 12.30 20.39
C SER A 22 31.58 12.36 18.87
N CYS A 23 32.79 12.68 18.38
CA CYS A 23 33.20 12.30 17.04
C CYS A 23 33.26 10.77 16.99
N SER A 24 32.11 10.13 16.85
CA SER A 24 32.08 8.92 16.03
C SER A 24 32.21 9.44 14.61
N ASN A 25 33.20 8.96 13.87
CA ASN A 25 33.28 9.17 12.44
C ASN A 25 32.05 8.49 11.82
N GLU A 26 30.91 9.19 11.82
CA GLU A 26 29.98 9.05 10.72
C GLU A 26 30.74 9.66 9.54
N GLU A 27 31.17 8.80 8.63
CA GLU A 27 31.54 9.25 7.29
C GLU A 27 30.48 10.25 6.84
N ASP A 28 30.91 11.40 6.34
CA ASP A 28 30.06 12.45 5.81
C ASP A 28 29.19 11.87 4.68
N VAL A 29 28.04 11.31 5.03
CA VAL A 29 27.04 10.76 4.10
C VAL A 29 26.41 11.89 3.26
N ASN A 30 26.84 13.14 3.48
CA ASN A 30 26.33 14.37 2.88
C ASN A 30 27.38 15.16 2.10
N GLY A 31 28.54 14.55 1.79
CA GLY A 31 29.64 15.17 1.05
C GLY A 31 29.35 15.32 -0.45
N GLY A 32 28.36 16.13 -0.83
CA GLY A 32 28.07 16.42 -2.25
C GLY A 32 26.80 17.25 -2.54
N TYR A 33 25.88 17.39 -1.58
CA TYR A 33 24.61 18.10 -1.77
C TYR A 33 24.65 19.53 -1.23
N SER A 34 23.92 20.46 -1.87
CA SER A 34 23.71 21.82 -1.38
C SER A 34 22.85 21.82 -0.11
N GLU A 35 22.87 22.91 0.65
CA GLU A 35 22.01 23.03 1.84
C GLU A 35 20.52 22.97 1.49
N GLU A 36 20.12 23.53 0.34
CA GLU A 36 18.75 23.43 -0.15
C GLU A 36 18.35 21.98 -0.49
N GLU A 37 19.25 21.22 -1.11
CA GLU A 37 19.04 19.80 -1.44
C GLU A 37 18.88 18.97 -0.17
N LYS A 38 19.74 19.18 0.83
CA LYS A 38 19.66 18.52 2.15
C LYS A 38 18.30 18.77 2.81
N VAL A 39 17.85 20.03 2.84
CA VAL A 39 16.55 20.40 3.40
C VAL A 39 15.41 19.71 2.65
N LYS A 40 15.45 19.64 1.31
CA LYS A 40 14.43 18.95 0.52
C LYS A 40 14.38 17.45 0.82
N ILE A 41 15.55 16.80 0.86
CA ILE A 41 15.69 15.37 1.17
C ILE A 41 15.08 15.10 2.56
N GLU A 42 15.53 15.82 3.59
CA GLU A 42 15.03 15.66 4.96
C GLU A 42 13.52 15.89 5.05
N THR A 43 13.01 16.93 4.39
CA THR A 43 11.58 17.26 4.38
C THR A 43 10.72 16.14 3.77
N LEU A 44 11.16 15.55 2.65
CA LEU A 44 10.44 14.45 2.02
C LEU A 44 10.56 13.15 2.83
N MET A 45 11.73 12.87 3.41
CA MET A 45 11.89 11.70 4.30
C MET A 45 10.92 11.76 5.48
N ASN A 46 10.86 12.91 6.16
CA ASN A 46 9.93 13.14 7.26
C ASN A 46 8.47 13.08 6.82
N LEU A 47 8.17 13.50 5.58
CA LEU A 47 6.82 13.37 5.02
C LEU A 47 6.41 11.89 4.90
N PHE A 48 7.22 11.04 4.28
CA PHE A 48 6.92 9.60 4.16
C PHE A 48 6.78 8.94 5.54
N GLU A 49 7.69 9.23 6.46
CA GLU A 49 7.64 8.71 7.83
C GLU A 49 6.34 9.13 8.55
N SER A 50 5.88 10.38 8.35
CA SER A 50 4.65 10.87 8.97
C SER A 50 3.37 10.15 8.50
N TYR A 51 3.41 9.52 7.31
CA TYR A 51 2.34 8.68 6.78
C TYR A 51 2.59 7.18 7.02
N GLY A 52 3.59 6.82 7.83
CA GLY A 52 3.90 5.43 8.18
C GLY A 52 4.58 4.63 7.07
N TRP A 53 5.08 5.28 6.02
CA TRP A 53 5.84 4.59 4.98
C TRP A 53 7.25 4.25 5.47
N GLU A 54 7.66 3.01 5.25
CA GLU A 54 8.94 2.48 5.68
C GLU A 54 9.99 2.67 4.59
N LEU A 55 11.16 3.17 4.98
CA LEU A 55 12.30 3.34 4.10
C LEU A 55 12.94 1.99 3.75
N ASP A 56 13.16 1.73 2.47
CA ASP A 56 13.93 0.58 1.99
C ASP A 56 15.43 0.84 2.14
N THR A 57 16.01 0.34 3.25
CA THR A 57 17.43 0.53 3.56
C THR A 57 18.36 -0.31 2.68
N THR A 58 17.85 -1.12 1.76
CA THR A 58 18.68 -1.86 0.80
C THR A 58 19.12 -0.99 -0.38
N VAL A 59 18.48 0.17 -0.57
CA VAL A 59 18.87 1.17 -1.57
C VAL A 59 20.00 2.04 -1.03
N SER A 60 20.99 2.36 -1.87
CA SER A 60 22.09 3.26 -1.47
C SER A 60 21.57 4.67 -1.18
N VAL A 61 22.23 5.36 -0.24
CA VAL A 61 21.87 6.74 0.12
C VAL A 61 21.91 7.68 -1.09
N GLU A 62 22.91 7.52 -1.96
CA GLU A 62 23.05 8.31 -3.19
C GLU A 62 21.84 8.13 -4.13
N GLN A 63 21.44 6.89 -4.40
CA GLN A 63 20.28 6.60 -5.26
C GLN A 63 18.99 7.12 -4.63
N ARG A 64 18.80 6.90 -3.33
CA ARG A 64 17.63 7.40 -2.59
C ARG A 64 17.53 8.93 -2.67
N ASN A 65 18.62 9.62 -2.37
CA ASN A 65 18.64 11.08 -2.36
C ASN A 65 18.37 11.63 -3.77
N LYS A 66 18.87 10.98 -4.82
CA LYS A 66 18.54 11.34 -6.20
C LYS A 66 17.04 11.22 -6.50
N GLU A 67 16.41 10.09 -6.14
CA GLU A 67 14.96 9.91 -6.33
C GLU A 67 14.14 10.95 -5.55
N LEU A 68 14.52 11.24 -4.30
CA LEU A 68 13.87 12.26 -3.47
C LEU A 68 13.97 13.66 -4.09
N LEU A 69 15.12 14.02 -4.66
CA LEU A 69 15.31 15.32 -5.30
C LEU A 69 14.48 15.48 -6.58
N GLU A 70 14.10 14.39 -7.26
CA GLU A 70 13.22 14.41 -8.43
C GLU A 70 11.72 14.56 -8.06
N MET A 71 11.35 14.28 -6.81
CA MET A 71 9.95 14.35 -6.35
C MET A 71 9.47 15.80 -6.17
N ASP A 72 8.19 16.02 -6.46
CA ASP A 72 7.47 17.25 -6.12
C ASP A 72 6.79 17.07 -4.76
N TYR A 73 7.05 17.99 -3.83
CA TYR A 73 6.56 17.87 -2.45
C TYR A 73 5.04 17.83 -2.37
N GLU A 74 4.34 18.76 -3.06
CA GLU A 74 2.89 18.87 -2.95
C GLU A 74 2.17 17.71 -3.65
N LYS A 75 2.69 17.24 -4.78
CA LYS A 75 2.18 16.02 -5.45
C LYS A 75 2.41 14.77 -4.59
N THR A 76 3.57 14.66 -3.96
CA THR A 76 3.91 13.53 -3.09
C THR A 76 3.00 13.54 -1.87
N LYS A 77 2.84 14.69 -1.21
CA LYS A 77 1.94 14.86 -0.07
C LYS A 77 0.50 14.51 -0.43
N SER A 78 -0.01 15.04 -1.55
CA SER A 78 -1.38 14.76 -2.00
C SER A 78 -1.59 13.27 -2.32
N PHE A 79 -0.59 12.61 -2.90
CA PHE A 79 -0.61 11.16 -3.12
C PHE A 79 -0.64 10.38 -1.80
N LEU A 80 0.21 10.73 -0.84
CA LEU A 80 0.27 10.07 0.47
C LEU A 80 -1.03 10.26 1.27
N GLU A 81 -1.59 11.47 1.28
CA GLU A 81 -2.90 11.76 1.88
C GLU A 81 -4.01 10.91 1.26
N TYR A 82 -4.01 10.81 -0.07
CA TYR A 82 -4.98 10.01 -0.80
C TYR A 82 -4.89 8.53 -0.44
N MET A 83 -3.67 7.95 -0.44
CA MET A 83 -3.46 6.57 -0.07
C MET A 83 -3.82 6.28 1.40
N ASN A 84 -3.48 7.20 2.31
CA ASN A 84 -3.73 7.06 3.75
C ASN A 84 -5.23 7.09 4.11
N ASN A 85 -6.04 7.83 3.35
CA ASN A 85 -7.49 7.89 3.58
C ASN A 85 -8.24 6.64 3.09
N GLY A 86 -7.54 5.74 2.39
CA GLY A 86 -8.16 4.62 1.67
C GLY A 86 -8.63 5.04 0.28
N ILE A 87 -8.48 4.11 -0.66
CA ILE A 87 -8.88 4.31 -2.05
C ILE A 87 -10.14 3.49 -2.31
N GLU A 88 -11.24 4.17 -2.59
CA GLU A 88 -12.43 3.52 -3.14
C GLU A 88 -12.33 3.44 -4.65
N PHE A 89 -12.70 2.29 -5.21
CA PHE A 89 -12.74 2.10 -6.65
C PHE A 89 -14.11 2.47 -7.20
N GLU A 90 -14.10 3.07 -8.39
CA GLU A 90 -15.32 3.25 -9.15
C GLU A 90 -15.86 1.87 -9.49
N ASN A 91 -17.19 1.70 -9.47
CA ASN A 91 -17.83 0.53 -10.04
C ASN A 91 -17.47 0.50 -11.53
N SER A 92 -16.37 -0.17 -11.88
CA SER A 92 -16.11 -0.52 -13.26
C SER A 92 -17.26 -1.42 -13.67
N GLU A 93 -17.94 -1.11 -14.77
CA GLU A 93 -18.81 -2.08 -15.42
C GLU A 93 -18.03 -3.40 -15.46
N PRO A 94 -18.60 -4.52 -14.95
CA PRO A 94 -17.92 -5.78 -15.04
C PRO A 94 -17.58 -5.94 -16.51
N ILE A 95 -16.28 -6.00 -16.83
CA ILE A 95 -15.88 -6.36 -18.17
C ILE A 95 -16.49 -7.75 -18.34
N VAL A 96 -17.49 -7.84 -19.21
CA VAL A 96 -18.14 -9.10 -19.56
C VAL A 96 -17.05 -9.94 -20.19
N ASN A 97 -16.34 -10.69 -19.36
CA ASN A 97 -15.48 -11.74 -19.83
C ASN A 97 -16.43 -12.91 -20.07
N ASP A 98 -16.62 -13.23 -21.36
CA ASP A 98 -16.71 -14.62 -21.76
C ASP A 98 -15.73 -15.38 -20.87
N ALA A 99 -16.26 -16.22 -19.97
CA ALA A 99 -15.45 -17.02 -19.08
C ALA A 99 -14.42 -17.72 -19.96
N SER A 100 -13.19 -17.22 -19.97
CA SER A 100 -12.12 -17.92 -20.67
C SER A 100 -11.97 -19.19 -19.87
N ASP A 101 -12.43 -20.29 -20.47
CA ASP A 101 -12.33 -21.64 -19.97
C ASP A 101 -10.83 -21.97 -19.86
N TYR A 102 -10.15 -21.42 -18.86
CA TYR A 102 -8.91 -21.96 -18.35
C TYR A 102 -9.26 -23.24 -17.58
N SER A 103 -9.74 -24.22 -18.35
CA SER A 103 -10.00 -25.57 -17.86
C SER A 103 -8.67 -26.31 -17.80
N GLY A 104 -8.07 -26.32 -16.61
CA GLY A 104 -7.12 -27.37 -16.27
C GLY A 104 -7.88 -28.71 -16.26
N VAL A 105 -7.65 -29.55 -17.27
CA VAL A 105 -8.31 -30.86 -17.41
C VAL A 105 -8.03 -31.71 -16.17
N LEU A 106 -9.05 -31.89 -15.32
CA LEU A 106 -9.06 -32.90 -14.27
C LEU A 106 -10.40 -33.65 -14.30
N ASN A 107 -10.31 -34.97 -14.42
CA ASN A 107 -11.44 -35.86 -14.68
C ASN A 107 -12.50 -35.86 -13.55
N GLN A 108 -13.74 -35.49 -13.95
CA GLN A 108 -15.06 -35.78 -13.36
C GLN A 108 -15.30 -35.58 -11.84
N THR A 109 -15.70 -34.36 -11.45
CA THR A 109 -17.01 -33.94 -10.85
C THR A 109 -16.93 -32.54 -10.19
N ARG A 110 -15.74 -31.95 -10.13
CA ARG A 110 -15.51 -30.54 -9.78
C ARG A 110 -14.49 -29.99 -10.75
N THR A 111 -14.83 -28.88 -11.40
CA THR A 111 -13.88 -28.10 -12.18
C THR A 111 -13.60 -26.84 -11.38
N THR A 112 -12.34 -26.64 -11.00
CA THR A 112 -11.90 -25.36 -10.46
C THR A 112 -11.87 -24.36 -11.61
N ILE A 113 -12.66 -23.29 -11.50
CA ILE A 113 -12.82 -22.24 -12.51
C ILE A 113 -12.13 -20.98 -12.00
N LEU A 114 -11.44 -20.27 -12.90
CA LEU A 114 -10.88 -18.96 -12.63
C LEU A 114 -11.89 -17.86 -12.98
N TYR A 115 -12.03 -16.89 -12.08
CA TYR A 115 -12.92 -15.74 -12.25
C TYR A 115 -12.18 -14.45 -11.92
N PRO A 116 -11.97 -13.56 -12.90
CA PRO A 116 -11.37 -12.26 -12.65
C PRO A 116 -12.40 -11.29 -12.06
N ILE A 117 -11.99 -10.54 -11.04
CA ILE A 117 -12.64 -9.30 -10.63
C ILE A 117 -11.69 -8.13 -10.83
N TYR A 118 -12.25 -6.99 -11.17
CA TYR A 118 -11.50 -5.79 -11.51
C TYR A 118 -11.86 -4.63 -10.58
N GLY A 119 -10.93 -3.70 -10.50
CA GLY A 119 -11.11 -2.42 -9.84
C GLY A 119 -10.34 -1.35 -10.58
N SER A 120 -10.95 -0.18 -10.74
CA SER A 120 -10.29 0.98 -11.34
C SER A 120 -10.56 2.21 -10.50
N HIS A 121 -9.59 3.10 -10.44
CA HIS A 121 -9.79 4.43 -9.89
C HIS A 121 -9.04 5.48 -10.71
N SER A 122 -9.56 6.69 -10.65
CA SER A 122 -8.94 7.87 -11.25
C SER A 122 -9.13 9.07 -10.34
N SER A 123 -8.05 9.81 -10.10
CA SER A 123 -8.05 11.05 -9.32
C SER A 123 -7.14 12.08 -9.98
N ALA A 124 -7.08 13.29 -9.40
CA ALA A 124 -6.17 14.32 -9.87
C ALA A 124 -4.68 13.99 -9.70
N VAL A 125 -4.34 13.05 -8.80
CA VAL A 125 -2.95 12.76 -8.41
C VAL A 125 -2.52 11.33 -8.70
N ALA A 126 -3.48 10.42 -8.88
CA ALA A 126 -3.21 9.01 -9.16
C ALA A 126 -4.32 8.34 -9.98
N THR A 127 -3.94 7.35 -10.76
CA THR A 127 -4.85 6.42 -11.45
C THR A 127 -4.35 5.00 -11.23
N SER A 128 -5.26 4.02 -11.17
CA SER A 128 -4.86 2.63 -11.21
C SER A 128 -5.89 1.70 -11.84
N LYS A 129 -5.40 0.55 -12.26
CA LYS A 129 -6.17 -0.63 -12.62
C LYS A 129 -5.66 -1.81 -11.80
N THR A 130 -6.60 -2.58 -11.27
CA THR A 130 -6.33 -3.74 -10.43
C THR A 130 -7.10 -4.96 -10.92
N GLU A 131 -6.50 -6.13 -10.74
CA GLU A 131 -7.11 -7.41 -11.05
C GLU A 131 -6.86 -8.35 -9.86
N MET A 132 -7.90 -9.09 -9.48
CA MET A 132 -7.80 -10.24 -8.59
C MET A 132 -8.44 -11.44 -9.27
N ILE A 133 -7.69 -12.54 -9.37
CA ILE A 133 -8.20 -13.79 -9.92
C ILE A 133 -8.59 -14.71 -8.78
N LEU A 134 -9.86 -15.10 -8.82
CA LEU A 134 -10.45 -16.03 -7.87
C LEU A 134 -10.51 -17.43 -8.48
N SER A 135 -10.20 -18.45 -7.72
CA SER A 135 -10.51 -19.85 -8.04
C SER A 135 -11.68 -20.35 -7.21
N TYR A 136 -12.55 -21.17 -7.83
CA TYR A 136 -13.70 -21.77 -7.16
C TYR A 136 -14.17 -23.06 -7.83
N ASP A 137 -14.81 -23.94 -7.07
CA ASP A 137 -15.34 -25.21 -7.58
C ASP A 137 -16.82 -25.08 -7.97
N ALA A 138 -17.13 -25.05 -9.27
CA ALA A 138 -18.50 -25.06 -9.77
C ALA A 138 -19.08 -26.49 -9.87
N PRO A 139 -20.42 -26.68 -9.76
CA PRO A 139 -21.45 -25.72 -9.35
C PRO A 139 -21.57 -25.58 -7.82
N THR A 140 -20.82 -26.37 -7.04
CA THR A 140 -20.98 -26.45 -5.57
C THR A 140 -20.02 -25.51 -4.85
N THR A 141 -19.92 -24.26 -5.29
CA THR A 141 -18.98 -23.31 -4.68
C THR A 141 -19.45 -22.92 -3.28
N SER A 142 -18.62 -23.22 -2.28
CA SER A 142 -18.82 -22.81 -0.89
C SER A 142 -17.87 -21.68 -0.49
N SER A 143 -16.79 -21.50 -1.24
CA SER A 143 -15.78 -20.47 -1.05
C SER A 143 -15.07 -20.12 -2.36
N VAL A 144 -14.40 -18.98 -2.37
CA VAL A 144 -13.40 -18.60 -3.38
C VAL A 144 -12.02 -18.56 -2.74
N THR A 145 -10.98 -18.85 -3.52
CA THR A 145 -9.58 -18.64 -3.13
C THR A 145 -8.96 -17.62 -4.05
N ILE A 146 -8.07 -16.77 -3.55
CA ILE A 146 -7.33 -15.84 -4.40
C ILE A 146 -6.12 -16.57 -4.97
N ASP A 147 -6.05 -16.67 -6.30
CA ASP A 147 -4.92 -17.29 -7.00
C ASP A 147 -3.82 -16.29 -7.32
N ARG A 148 -4.21 -15.07 -7.73
CA ARG A 148 -3.26 -13.99 -8.01
C ARG A 148 -3.92 -12.62 -7.91
N THR A 149 -3.09 -11.61 -7.69
CA THR A 149 -3.46 -10.18 -7.76
C THR A 149 -2.46 -9.43 -8.63
N SER A 150 -2.91 -8.35 -9.28
CA SER A 150 -2.03 -7.41 -9.96
C SER A 150 -2.54 -5.97 -9.85
N VAL A 151 -1.62 -5.02 -9.92
CA VAL A 151 -1.88 -3.58 -9.86
C VAL A 151 -1.01 -2.87 -10.88
N SER A 152 -1.61 -1.95 -11.63
CA SER A 152 -0.93 -1.00 -12.51
C SER A 152 -1.38 0.41 -12.15
N SER A 153 -0.43 1.33 -11.92
CA SER A 153 -0.71 2.67 -11.42
C SER A 153 0.12 3.76 -12.10
N ASN A 154 -0.37 5.00 -12.00
CA ASN A 154 0.37 6.22 -12.33
C ASN A 154 0.05 7.28 -11.25
N PRO A 155 1.02 7.83 -10.50
CA PRO A 155 2.45 7.56 -10.58
C PRO A 155 2.75 6.07 -10.35
N ALA A 156 3.83 5.58 -10.97
CA ALA A 156 4.14 4.17 -10.96
C ALA A 156 4.45 3.68 -9.54
N THR A 157 3.67 2.71 -9.07
CA THR A 157 3.92 1.95 -7.85
C THR A 157 4.02 0.47 -8.17
N THR A 158 4.63 -0.30 -7.28
CA THR A 158 4.62 -1.76 -7.36
C THR A 158 3.76 -2.34 -6.24
N TRP A 159 3.06 -3.44 -6.54
CA TRP A 159 2.29 -4.22 -5.57
C TRP A 159 2.97 -5.57 -5.38
N LEU A 160 3.28 -5.90 -4.13
CA LEU A 160 3.88 -7.18 -3.74
C LEU A 160 2.90 -7.88 -2.78
N PRO A 161 2.18 -8.91 -3.24
CA PRO A 161 1.23 -9.62 -2.38
C PRO A 161 1.98 -10.44 -1.32
N ASP A 162 1.50 -10.39 -0.08
CA ASP A 162 2.07 -11.12 1.06
C ASP A 162 1.42 -12.50 1.16
N GLU A 163 0.09 -12.54 1.26
CA GLU A 163 -0.70 -13.75 1.52
C GLU A 163 -2.04 -13.71 0.77
N TYR A 164 -2.52 -14.89 0.40
CA TYR A 164 -3.82 -15.09 -0.24
C TYR A 164 -4.74 -15.91 0.67
N GLY A 165 -6.00 -15.49 0.79
CA GLY A 165 -7.00 -16.16 1.62
C GLY A 165 -8.02 -16.99 0.85
N THR A 166 -8.75 -17.81 1.59
CA THR A 166 -9.98 -18.48 1.15
C THR A 166 -11.18 -17.84 1.88
N PHE A 167 -12.23 -17.49 1.13
CA PHE A 167 -13.37 -16.71 1.61
C PHE A 167 -14.67 -17.45 1.34
N SER A 168 -15.48 -17.68 2.37
CA SER A 168 -16.74 -18.42 2.26
C SER A 168 -17.91 -17.53 1.83
N PHE A 169 -18.81 -18.08 1.02
CA PHE A 169 -20.07 -17.41 0.69
C PHE A 169 -21.03 -17.40 1.89
N SER A 170 -21.67 -16.26 2.13
CA SER A 170 -22.88 -16.13 2.95
C SER A 170 -24.08 -15.99 2.02
N GLY A 171 -24.84 -17.08 1.86
CA GLY A 171 -25.88 -17.16 0.83
C GLY A 171 -25.28 -17.06 -0.57
N ASN A 172 -25.66 -16.03 -1.32
CA ASN A 172 -25.19 -15.80 -2.69
C ASN A 172 -24.05 -14.78 -2.82
N LYS A 173 -23.57 -14.21 -1.70
CA LYS A 173 -22.50 -13.21 -1.72
C LYS A 173 -21.28 -13.69 -0.93
N CYS A 174 -20.10 -13.37 -1.44
CA CYS A 174 -18.84 -13.45 -0.73
C CYS A 174 -18.29 -12.03 -0.64
N GLU A 175 -18.46 -11.39 0.50
CA GLU A 175 -17.98 -10.03 0.77
C GLU A 175 -16.65 -10.08 1.51
N ASN A 176 -15.91 -8.96 1.52
CA ASN A 176 -14.64 -8.85 2.23
C ASN A 176 -13.59 -9.88 1.77
N ILE A 177 -13.54 -10.15 0.47
CA ILE A 177 -12.40 -10.87 -0.13
C ILE A 177 -11.19 -9.96 0.03
N ARG A 178 -10.16 -10.43 0.73
CA ARG A 178 -8.99 -9.63 1.14
C ARG A 178 -7.70 -10.21 0.60
N ALA A 179 -6.87 -9.37 0.00
CA ALA A 179 -5.47 -9.67 -0.27
C ALA A 179 -4.61 -8.57 0.37
N THR A 180 -3.69 -8.98 1.25
CA THR A 180 -2.72 -8.06 1.83
C THR A 180 -1.46 -8.01 1.00
N GLY A 181 -0.83 -6.86 0.96
CA GLY A 181 0.42 -6.69 0.23
C GLY A 181 1.05 -5.34 0.49
N THR A 182 2.25 -5.21 -0.02
CA THR A 182 3.06 -4.01 0.15
C THR A 182 3.03 -3.19 -1.14
N ILE A 183 2.68 -1.92 -1.04
CA ILE A 183 2.87 -0.96 -2.13
C ILE A 183 4.24 -0.32 -1.97
N LYS A 184 5.08 -0.36 -3.01
CA LYS A 184 6.30 0.44 -3.07
C LYS A 184 6.13 1.65 -3.99
N TYR A 185 6.61 2.80 -3.54
CA TYR A 185 6.68 4.03 -4.34
C TYR A 185 8.14 4.36 -4.64
N GLY A 186 8.48 4.34 -5.93
CA GLY A 186 9.89 4.30 -6.36
C GLY A 186 10.60 3.06 -5.84
N SER A 187 11.91 3.15 -5.65
CA SER A 187 12.70 2.08 -5.02
C SER A 187 12.82 2.24 -3.50
N ILE A 188 12.34 3.36 -2.95
CA ILE A 188 12.80 3.88 -1.66
C ILE A 188 11.81 3.72 -0.50
N TYR A 189 10.50 3.73 -0.75
CA TYR A 189 9.50 3.68 0.32
C TYR A 189 8.46 2.62 0.05
N SER A 190 7.96 2.01 1.14
CA SER A 190 6.92 1.02 1.07
C SER A 190 5.93 1.15 2.23
N HIS A 191 4.69 0.72 2.03
CA HIS A 191 3.69 0.66 3.08
C HIS A 191 2.70 -0.47 2.81
N LYS A 192 2.12 -1.04 3.87
CA LYS A 192 1.19 -2.17 3.77
C LYS A 192 -0.23 -1.70 3.49
N TYR A 193 -0.90 -2.44 2.61
CA TYR A 193 -2.29 -2.21 2.27
C TYR A 193 -3.04 -3.54 2.16
N GLU A 194 -4.36 -3.46 2.38
CA GLU A 194 -5.30 -4.50 2.02
C GLU A 194 -6.15 -4.10 0.82
N MET A 195 -6.18 -4.96 -0.19
CA MET A 195 -7.15 -4.92 -1.28
C MET A 195 -8.43 -5.63 -0.83
N ILE A 196 -9.58 -4.97 -0.93
CA ILE A 196 -10.88 -5.52 -0.56
C ILE A 196 -11.79 -5.61 -1.77
N GLY A 197 -12.50 -6.72 -1.92
CA GLY A 197 -13.53 -6.89 -2.95
C GLY A 197 -14.67 -7.81 -2.52
N TRP A 198 -15.53 -8.12 -3.48
CA TRP A 198 -16.64 -9.06 -3.32
C TRP A 198 -16.92 -9.81 -4.62
N CYS A 199 -17.59 -10.95 -4.52
CA CYS A 199 -18.21 -11.62 -5.65
C CYS A 199 -19.57 -12.20 -5.27
N SER A 200 -20.39 -12.52 -6.26
CA SER A 200 -21.68 -13.18 -6.07
C SER A 200 -21.85 -14.38 -6.99
N LYS A 201 -22.70 -15.31 -6.58
CA LYS A 201 -23.02 -16.51 -7.34
C LYS A 201 -24.50 -16.63 -7.64
N ASN A 202 -24.80 -17.28 -8.75
CA ASN A 202 -26.17 -17.62 -9.15
C ASN A 202 -26.67 -18.89 -8.44
N ASN A 203 -27.92 -19.29 -8.72
CA ASN A 203 -28.53 -20.49 -8.12
C ASN A 203 -27.85 -21.81 -8.54
N SER A 204 -27.07 -21.81 -9.64
CA SER A 204 -26.22 -22.95 -10.02
C SER A 204 -24.85 -22.90 -9.36
N GLY A 205 -24.61 -21.98 -8.41
CA GLY A 205 -23.35 -21.79 -7.70
C GLY A 205 -22.15 -21.47 -8.61
N THR A 206 -22.42 -20.84 -9.76
CA THR A 206 -21.40 -20.23 -10.62
C THR A 206 -21.26 -18.76 -10.21
N VAL A 207 -20.02 -18.28 -10.11
CA VAL A 207 -19.75 -16.85 -9.85
C VAL A 207 -20.11 -16.06 -11.10
N ASN A 208 -20.93 -15.02 -10.95
CA ASN A 208 -21.49 -14.27 -12.08
C ASN A 208 -21.35 -12.75 -11.95
N ASP A 209 -20.88 -12.26 -10.79
CA ASP A 209 -20.63 -10.84 -10.55
C ASP A 209 -19.54 -10.65 -9.49
N GLY A 210 -18.92 -9.48 -9.47
CA GLY A 210 -17.91 -9.11 -8.47
C GLY A 210 -17.08 -7.90 -8.86
N ALA A 211 -16.53 -7.24 -7.86
CA ALA A 211 -15.67 -6.08 -8.02
C ALA A 211 -14.68 -5.95 -6.86
N ILE A 212 -13.55 -5.29 -7.13
CA ILE A 212 -12.66 -4.79 -6.07
C ILE A 212 -13.21 -3.43 -5.65
N THR A 213 -13.42 -3.24 -4.35
CA THR A 213 -14.05 -2.04 -3.79
C THR A 213 -13.04 -1.02 -3.27
N GLY A 214 -11.82 -1.45 -2.94
CA GLY A 214 -10.79 -0.48 -2.56
C GLY A 214 -9.50 -1.02 -1.99
N PHE A 215 -8.61 -0.08 -1.64
CA PHE A 215 -7.38 -0.28 -0.87
C PHE A 215 -7.42 0.47 0.46
N HIS A 216 -6.96 -0.16 1.53
CA HIS A 216 -6.87 0.47 2.85
C HIS A 216 -5.50 0.21 3.45
N SER A 217 -4.89 1.21 4.09
CA SER A 217 -3.66 1.04 4.85
C SER A 217 -3.89 0.11 6.04
N ILE A 218 -2.85 -0.63 6.44
CA ILE A 218 -2.87 -1.59 7.55
C ILE A 218 -1.97 -1.10 8.68
#